data_AF-A0A0G4HV34-F1
#
_entry.id   AF-A0A0G4HV34-F1
#
_cell.length_a   1.000
_cell.length_b   1.000
_cell.length_c   1.000
_cell.angle_alpha   90.00
_cell.angle_beta   90.00
_cell.angle_gamma   90.00
#
_symmetry.space_group_name_H-M   'P 1'
#
loop_
_entity.id
_entity.type
_entity.pdbx_description
1 polymer ?
#
loop_
_entity_poly.entity_id
_entity_poly.type
_entity_poly.pdbx_seq_one_letter_code
_entity_poly.pdbx_strand_id
1 'polypeptide(L)'
;MGRLGSANSMTILKVKAGNLNVDEYKLLLGIHFVDTDLVQQWDKKRGICSTSDEVDAWFLDAYGGGGIKEKHAVYMIVDVKLSVADAFQPFVDRFIDTFMAANPNTIRNHRIMAFINALYPEMQEALEIESAFSEWNDLVKRTEYLHAKLQKKARAKLAAV
;
A
#
# COMPACT_ATOMS: atom_id res chain seq x y z
N MET A 1 29.59 -0.88 10.91
CA MET A 1 28.95 0.46 10.82
C MET A 1 28.93 0.81 9.33
N GLY A 2 27.89 0.53 8.55
CA GLY A 2 26.49 0.92 8.72
C GLY A 2 26.11 1.73 7.47
N ARG A 3 26.08 1.10 6.29
CA ARG A 3 25.50 1.73 5.09
C ARG A 3 24.04 1.34 5.03
N LEU A 4 23.23 2.22 5.61
CA LEU A 4 21.77 2.25 5.47
C LEU A 4 21.39 2.24 3.99
N GLY A 5 20.36 1.44 3.69
CA GLY A 5 19.87 1.15 2.35
C GLY A 5 19.46 2.41 1.60
N SER A 6 20.22 2.74 0.56
CA SER A 6 19.87 3.76 -0.43
C SER A 6 19.12 3.10 -1.59
N ALA A 7 17.93 2.57 -1.32
CA ALA A 7 17.02 2.09 -2.36
C ALA A 7 15.52 2.20 -2.01
N ASN A 8 15.15 2.54 -0.77
CA ASN A 8 13.73 2.59 -0.39
C ASN A 8 13.20 4.03 -0.36
N SER A 9 12.87 4.51 -1.56
CA SER A 9 11.60 5.16 -1.89
C SER A 9 11.83 6.17 -3.02
N MET A 10 11.65 5.69 -4.25
CA MET A 10 11.51 6.54 -5.43
C MET A 10 10.23 7.40 -5.34
N THR A 11 9.31 7.06 -4.44
CA THR A 11 7.99 7.69 -4.27
C THR A 11 8.03 8.92 -3.36
N ILE A 12 8.69 8.89 -2.21
CA ILE A 12 8.74 10.01 -1.24
C ILE A 12 9.33 11.29 -1.85
N LEU A 13 10.33 11.17 -2.74
CA LEU A 13 10.95 12.33 -3.40
C LEU A 13 10.05 12.94 -4.50
N LYS A 14 9.36 12.10 -5.28
CA LYS A 14 8.42 12.58 -6.32
C LYS A 14 7.17 13.22 -5.72
N VAL A 15 6.70 12.66 -4.60
CA VAL A 15 5.57 13.15 -3.82
C VAL A 15 5.84 14.55 -3.25
N LYS A 16 7.02 14.76 -2.67
CA LYS A 16 7.42 16.09 -2.18
C LYS A 16 7.57 17.12 -3.31
N ALA A 17 7.65 16.67 -4.56
CA ALA A 17 7.80 17.49 -5.75
C ALA A 17 6.51 17.60 -6.60
N GLY A 18 5.38 17.02 -6.16
CA GLY A 18 4.10 17.04 -6.92
C GLY A 18 4.14 16.29 -8.26
N ASN A 19 5.07 15.34 -8.43
CA ASN A 19 5.44 14.80 -9.75
C ASN A 19 5.14 13.30 -9.90
N LEU A 20 3.98 12.85 -9.40
CA LEU A 20 3.51 11.49 -9.64
C LEU A 20 2.94 11.35 -11.05
N ASN A 21 3.22 10.23 -11.70
CA ASN A 21 2.63 9.91 -13.00
C ASN A 21 1.27 9.19 -12.84
N VAL A 22 0.58 9.00 -13.97
CA VAL A 22 -0.75 8.39 -14.05
C VAL A 22 -0.83 7.00 -13.40
N ASP A 23 0.17 6.16 -13.61
CA ASP A 23 0.17 4.79 -13.07
C ASP A 23 0.43 4.80 -11.57
N GLU A 24 1.25 5.74 -11.08
CA GLU A 24 1.48 5.95 -9.65
C GLU A 24 0.20 6.45 -8.93
N TYR A 25 -0.58 7.34 -9.55
CA TYR A 25 -1.90 7.72 -9.02
C TYR A 25 -2.90 6.57 -9.02
N LYS A 26 -2.96 5.77 -10.09
CA LYS A 26 -3.84 4.58 -10.15
C LYS A 26 -3.48 3.56 -9.08
N LEU A 27 -2.19 3.36 -8.82
CA LEU A 27 -1.71 2.49 -7.76
C LEU A 27 -2.16 3.00 -6.39
N LEU A 28 -2.02 4.30 -6.12
CA LEU A 28 -2.49 4.91 -4.88
C LEU A 28 -4.01 4.75 -4.73
N LEU A 29 -4.78 5.06 -5.78
CA LEU A 29 -6.22 4.86 -5.80
C LEU A 29 -6.59 3.39 -5.49
N GLY A 30 -5.95 2.41 -6.12
CA GLY A 30 -6.23 0.99 -5.89
C GLY A 30 -5.79 0.47 -4.52
N ILE A 31 -4.80 1.10 -3.87
CA ILE A 31 -4.38 0.72 -2.51
C ILE A 31 -5.34 1.28 -1.47
N HIS A 32 -5.91 2.44 -1.71
CA HIS A 32 -6.70 3.15 -0.71
C HIS A 32 -8.21 3.04 -0.91
N PHE A 33 -8.65 2.96 -2.16
CA PHE A 33 -10.05 2.87 -2.54
C PHE A 33 -10.32 1.51 -3.15
N VAL A 34 -11.19 0.77 -2.48
CA VAL A 34 -11.94 -0.34 -3.11
C VAL A 34 -13.13 0.23 -3.92
N ASP A 35 -13.38 1.53 -3.82
CA ASP A 35 -14.51 2.23 -4.46
C ASP A 35 -14.16 2.65 -5.88
N THR A 36 -14.81 2.00 -6.85
CA THR A 36 -14.63 2.25 -8.28
C THR A 36 -15.13 3.62 -8.72
N ASP A 37 -15.98 4.29 -7.93
CA ASP A 37 -16.52 5.62 -8.25
C ASP A 37 -15.43 6.69 -8.21
N LEU A 38 -14.50 6.63 -7.26
CA LEU A 38 -13.39 7.60 -7.16
C LEU A 38 -12.38 7.47 -8.29
N VAL A 39 -12.12 6.26 -8.80
CA VAL A 39 -11.29 6.05 -9.98
C VAL A 39 -11.92 6.71 -11.22
N GLN A 40 -13.24 6.55 -11.38
CA GLN A 40 -13.98 7.20 -12.47
C GLN A 40 -14.02 8.73 -12.33
N GLN A 41 -14.21 9.23 -11.10
CA GLN A 41 -14.14 10.65 -10.81
C GLN A 41 -12.75 11.22 -11.12
N TRP A 42 -11.68 10.51 -10.75
CA TRP A 42 -10.31 10.92 -11.06
C TRP A 42 -10.06 10.99 -12.57
N ASP A 43 -10.44 9.96 -13.33
CA ASP A 43 -10.28 9.96 -14.80
C ASP A 43 -11.03 11.13 -15.46
N LYS A 44 -12.24 11.44 -14.98
CA LYS A 44 -13.02 12.59 -15.44
C LYS A 44 -12.34 13.91 -15.08
N LYS A 45 -11.77 14.04 -13.88
CA LYS A 45 -11.09 15.25 -13.40
C LYS A 45 -9.77 15.49 -14.11
N ARG A 46 -8.99 14.44 -14.37
CA ARG A 46 -7.76 14.53 -15.17
C ARG A 46 -8.02 15.11 -16.56
N GLY A 47 -9.13 14.73 -17.19
CA GLY A 47 -9.50 15.24 -18.52
C GLY A 47 -9.81 16.74 -18.58
N ILE A 48 -10.00 17.39 -17.42
CA ILE A 48 -10.34 18.82 -17.33
C ILE A 48 -9.30 19.65 -16.57
N CYS A 49 -8.37 19.04 -15.83
CA CYS A 49 -7.24 19.73 -15.21
C CYS A 49 -6.19 20.12 -16.25
N SER A 50 -5.62 21.31 -16.11
CA SER A 50 -4.59 21.86 -17.00
C SER A 50 -3.17 21.51 -16.56
N THR A 51 -2.98 21.14 -15.29
CA THR A 51 -1.68 20.81 -14.71
C THR A 51 -1.73 19.57 -13.80
N SER A 52 -0.57 18.95 -13.55
CA SER A 52 -0.43 17.83 -12.60
C SER A 52 -0.78 18.25 -11.17
N ASP A 53 -0.41 19.48 -10.78
CA ASP A 53 -0.67 20.01 -9.44
C ASP A 53 -2.17 20.14 -9.14
N GLU A 54 -2.99 20.47 -10.15
CA GLU A 54 -4.45 20.51 -10.01
C GLU A 54 -5.05 19.12 -9.80
N VAL A 55 -4.51 18.10 -10.48
CA VAL A 55 -4.91 16.71 -10.30
C VAL A 55 -4.50 16.20 -8.92
N ASP A 56 -3.29 16.55 -8.46
CA ASP A 56 -2.78 16.18 -7.14
C ASP A 56 -3.59 16.84 -6.01
N ALA A 57 -3.89 18.14 -6.15
CA ALA A 57 -4.71 18.87 -5.18
C ALA A 57 -6.11 18.28 -5.08
N TRP A 58 -6.74 17.93 -6.20
CA TRP A 58 -8.05 17.27 -6.20
C TRP A 58 -7.99 15.88 -5.56
N PHE A 59 -6.98 15.09 -5.92
CA PHE A 59 -6.76 13.76 -5.35
C PHE A 59 -6.64 13.85 -3.82
N LEU A 60 -5.78 14.73 -3.30
CA LEU A 60 -5.60 14.93 -1.86
C LEU A 60 -6.85 15.48 -1.15
N ASP A 61 -7.64 16.32 -1.81
CA ASP A 61 -8.91 16.81 -1.27
C ASP A 61 -9.96 15.68 -1.16
N ALA A 62 -10.02 14.80 -2.17
CA ALA A 62 -10.92 13.66 -2.24
C ALA A 62 -10.63 12.58 -1.16
N TYR A 63 -9.39 12.48 -0.68
CA TYR A 63 -9.02 11.66 0.49
C TYR A 63 -9.50 12.22 1.83
N GLY A 64 -10.10 13.41 1.82
CA GLY A 64 -10.67 14.06 2.98
C GLY A 64 -9.67 14.95 3.67
N GLY A 65 -9.50 16.18 3.15
CA GLY A 65 -9.32 17.40 3.95
C GLY A 65 -8.31 17.41 5.10
N GLY A 66 -7.30 16.54 5.09
CA GLY A 66 -6.33 16.38 6.18
C GLY A 66 -5.17 17.38 6.11
N GLY A 67 -4.48 17.54 7.23
CA GLY A 67 -3.24 18.29 7.32
C GLY A 67 -2.08 17.62 6.56
N ILE A 68 -0.88 18.18 6.68
CA ILE A 68 0.33 17.69 5.99
C ILE A 68 0.63 16.22 6.31
N LYS A 69 0.24 15.72 7.50
CA LYS A 69 0.55 14.36 7.94
C LYS A 69 -0.30 13.31 7.22
N GLU A 70 -1.59 13.55 7.07
CA GLU A 70 -2.53 12.68 6.36
C GLU A 70 -2.13 12.59 4.88
N LYS A 71 -1.85 13.76 4.27
CA LYS A 71 -1.36 13.84 2.89
C LYS A 71 -0.07 13.05 2.70
N HIS A 72 0.87 13.14 3.65
CA HIS A 72 2.11 12.36 3.59
C HIS A 72 1.85 10.85 3.70
N ALA A 73 0.93 10.44 4.57
CA ALA A 73 0.60 9.03 4.77
C ALA A 73 -0.03 8.37 3.54
N VAL A 74 -0.86 9.10 2.77
CA VAL A 74 -1.43 8.63 1.49
C VAL A 74 -0.32 8.15 0.56
N TYR A 75 0.78 8.90 0.48
CA TYR A 75 1.87 8.50 -0.38
C TYR A 75 2.79 7.45 0.23
N MET A 76 2.92 7.39 1.56
CA MET A 76 3.81 6.44 2.21
C MET A 76 3.32 5.00 2.13
N ILE A 77 2.01 4.76 2.00
CA ILE A 77 1.45 3.41 2.03
C ILE A 77 2.02 2.50 0.94
N VAL A 78 2.37 3.05 -0.23
CA VAL A 78 2.95 2.30 -1.36
C VAL A 78 4.33 1.74 -1.04
N ASP A 79 5.06 2.36 -0.11
CA ASP A 79 6.38 1.92 0.32
C ASP A 79 6.29 0.95 1.50
N VAL A 80 5.11 0.79 2.11
CA VAL A 80 4.87 -0.21 3.15
C VAL A 80 4.66 -1.56 2.49
N LYS A 81 5.77 -2.23 2.16
CA LYS A 81 5.79 -3.57 1.59
C LYS A 81 6.35 -4.58 2.59
N LEU A 82 5.82 -5.79 2.57
CA LEU A 82 6.39 -6.94 3.27
C LEU A 82 7.44 -7.59 2.37
N SER A 83 8.65 -7.81 2.88
CA SER A 83 9.62 -8.70 2.24
C SER A 83 9.65 -10.07 2.93
N VAL A 84 10.20 -11.07 2.25
CA VAL A 84 10.40 -12.41 2.83
C VAL A 84 11.28 -12.35 4.09
N ALA A 85 12.23 -11.41 4.17
CA ALA A 85 13.17 -11.33 5.30
C ALA A 85 12.59 -10.63 6.54
N ASP A 86 11.50 -9.89 6.40
CA ASP A 86 10.94 -9.07 7.47
C ASP A 86 10.27 -9.91 8.56
N ALA A 87 10.14 -9.31 9.75
CA ALA A 87 9.25 -9.83 10.77
C ALA A 87 7.79 -9.45 10.43
N PHE A 88 6.87 -10.42 10.55
CA PHE A 88 5.48 -10.24 10.13
C PHE A 88 4.71 -9.22 10.98
N GLN A 89 4.69 -9.38 12.32
CA GLN A 89 3.90 -8.49 13.18
C GLN A 89 4.33 -7.01 13.08
N PRO A 90 5.64 -6.66 13.10
CA PRO A 90 6.05 -5.26 12.88
C PRO A 90 5.64 -4.70 11.52
N PHE A 91 5.53 -5.53 10.47
CA PHE A 91 4.99 -5.08 9.19
C PHE A 91 3.49 -4.78 9.30
N VAL A 92 2.71 -5.67 9.92
CA VAL A 92 1.26 -5.49 10.13
C VAL A 92 0.98 -4.20 10.89
N ASP A 93 1.72 -3.94 11.97
CA ASP A 93 1.54 -2.74 12.80
C ASP A 93 1.83 -1.46 11.98
N ARG A 94 2.98 -1.42 11.28
CA ARG A 94 3.34 -0.29 10.40
C ARG A 94 2.30 -0.05 9.31
N PHE A 95 1.78 -1.13 8.72
CA PHE A 95 0.75 -1.05 7.69
C PHE A 95 -0.53 -0.45 8.25
N ILE A 96 -1.02 -0.95 9.39
CA ILE A 96 -2.23 -0.44 10.03
C ILE A 96 -2.07 1.05 10.37
N ASP A 97 -0.96 1.43 11.01
CA ASP A 97 -0.73 2.82 11.41
C ASP A 97 -0.69 3.75 10.20
N THR A 98 0.01 3.37 9.13
CA THR A 98 0.09 4.16 7.90
C THR A 98 -1.26 4.23 7.19
N PHE A 99 -1.99 3.11 7.11
CA PHE A 99 -3.30 3.06 6.48
C PHE A 99 -4.33 3.92 7.22
N MET A 100 -4.35 3.85 8.56
CA MET A 100 -5.28 4.66 9.36
C MET A 100 -4.93 6.15 9.30
N ALA A 101 -3.64 6.50 9.26
CA ALA A 101 -3.21 7.89 9.08
C ALA A 101 -3.60 8.45 7.71
N ALA A 102 -3.56 7.63 6.67
CA ALA A 102 -3.96 8.02 5.31
C ALA A 102 -5.47 8.00 5.09
N ASN A 103 -6.22 7.24 5.89
CA ASN A 103 -7.66 7.04 5.75
C ASN A 103 -8.37 7.14 7.12
N PRO A 104 -8.38 8.32 7.77
CA PRO A 104 -8.78 8.46 9.17
C PRO A 104 -10.25 8.10 9.46
N ASN A 105 -11.12 8.21 8.46
CA ASN A 105 -12.56 7.94 8.58
C ASN A 105 -12.97 6.54 8.08
N THR A 106 -12.00 5.70 7.72
CA THR A 106 -12.26 4.42 7.04
C THR A 106 -12.45 3.27 8.03
N ILE A 107 -13.40 2.37 7.72
CA ILE A 107 -13.64 1.16 8.50
C ILE A 107 -12.51 0.16 8.30
N ARG A 108 -12.17 -0.55 9.38
CA ARG A 108 -11.08 -1.55 9.45
C ARG A 108 -11.04 -2.53 8.26
N ASN A 109 -12.18 -3.01 7.76
CA ASN A 109 -12.21 -4.03 6.70
C ASN A 109 -11.91 -3.48 5.29
N HIS A 110 -11.98 -2.16 5.08
CA HIS A 110 -11.60 -1.56 3.78
C HIS A 110 -10.10 -1.69 3.50
N ARG A 111 -9.28 -2.03 4.51
CA ARG A 111 -7.84 -2.25 4.35
C ARG A 111 -7.45 -3.62 3.78
N ILE A 112 -8.40 -4.52 3.55
CA ILE A 112 -8.10 -5.90 3.12
C ILE A 112 -7.38 -5.92 1.77
N MET A 113 -7.93 -5.24 0.76
CA MET A 113 -7.31 -5.19 -0.57
C MET A 113 -5.96 -4.46 -0.54
N ALA A 114 -5.93 -3.32 0.19
CA ALA A 114 -4.72 -2.55 0.45
C ALA A 114 -3.59 -3.41 1.04
N PHE A 115 -3.94 -4.26 2.01
CA PHE A 115 -3.02 -5.14 2.69
C PHE A 115 -2.51 -6.24 1.77
N ILE A 116 -3.39 -6.87 0.98
CA ILE A 116 -2.98 -7.87 -0.02
C ILE A 116 -1.96 -7.27 -0.99
N ASN A 117 -2.22 -6.06 -1.50
CA ASN A 117 -1.30 -5.33 -2.38
C ASN A 117 0.05 -4.98 -1.73
N ALA A 118 0.14 -4.97 -0.40
CA ALA A 118 1.37 -4.73 0.35
C ALA A 118 2.24 -5.99 0.53
N LEU A 119 1.70 -7.17 0.23
CA LEU A 119 2.43 -8.45 0.29
C LEU A 119 3.32 -8.61 -0.95
N TYR A 120 4.29 -9.52 -0.90
CA TYR A 120 5.10 -9.86 -2.07
C TYR A 120 4.35 -10.86 -3.00
N PRO A 121 4.67 -10.91 -4.30
CA PRO A 121 3.82 -11.54 -5.32
C PRO A 121 3.39 -12.98 -5.01
N GLU A 122 4.30 -13.81 -4.50
CA GLU A 122 4.00 -15.22 -4.19
C GLU A 122 2.93 -15.38 -3.10
N MET A 123 2.78 -14.41 -2.19
CA MET A 123 1.68 -14.38 -1.23
C MET A 123 0.39 -13.86 -1.86
N GLN A 124 0.47 -12.86 -2.74
CA GLN A 124 -0.69 -12.32 -3.45
C GLN A 124 -1.37 -13.42 -4.28
N GLU A 125 -0.59 -14.12 -5.12
CA GLU A 125 -1.05 -15.23 -5.94
C GLU A 125 -1.70 -16.35 -5.10
N ALA A 126 -1.12 -16.65 -3.93
CA ALA A 126 -1.67 -17.66 -3.04
C ALA A 126 -3.03 -17.27 -2.45
N LEU A 127 -3.25 -15.97 -2.19
CA LEU A 127 -4.49 -15.45 -1.63
C LEU A 127 -5.57 -15.22 -2.71
N GLU A 128 -5.19 -14.93 -3.95
CA GLU A 128 -6.12 -14.79 -5.09
C GLU A 128 -6.84 -16.10 -5.42
N ILE A 129 -6.19 -17.24 -5.19
CA ILE A 129 -6.77 -18.58 -5.40
C ILE A 129 -7.75 -18.97 -4.26
N GLU A 130 -7.58 -18.36 -3.09
CA GLU A 130 -8.42 -18.61 -1.91
C GLU A 130 -9.71 -17.76 -1.94
N SER A 131 -10.70 -18.16 -1.14
CA SER A 131 -11.93 -17.36 -0.99
C SER A 131 -11.61 -15.94 -0.53
N ALA A 132 -12.32 -14.95 -1.07
CA ALA A 132 -12.14 -13.56 -0.67
C ALA A 132 -12.34 -13.41 0.86
N PHE A 133 -11.35 -12.85 1.54
CA PHE A 133 -11.42 -12.59 2.97
C PHE A 133 -12.36 -11.42 3.24
N SER A 134 -13.41 -11.65 4.03
CA SER A 134 -14.27 -10.57 4.54
C SER A 134 -13.80 -10.05 5.91
N GLU A 135 -13.07 -10.86 6.66
CA GLU A 135 -12.63 -10.57 8.02
C GLU A 135 -11.12 -10.35 8.10
N TRP A 136 -10.74 -9.20 8.69
CA TRP A 136 -9.33 -8.83 8.85
C TRP A 136 -8.50 -9.87 9.60
N ASN A 137 -9.03 -10.41 10.71
CA ASN A 137 -8.27 -11.31 11.57
C ASN A 137 -7.95 -12.65 10.88
N ASP A 138 -8.85 -13.11 10.01
CA ASP A 138 -8.65 -14.36 9.27
C ASP A 138 -7.60 -14.17 8.17
N LEU A 139 -7.64 -13.03 7.48
CA LEU A 139 -6.59 -12.64 6.53
C LEU A 139 -5.22 -12.55 7.20
N VAL A 140 -5.11 -11.90 8.35
CA VAL A 140 -3.83 -11.76 9.08
C VAL A 140 -3.27 -13.11 9.50
N LYS A 141 -4.10 -13.99 10.08
CA LYS A 141 -3.65 -15.35 10.46
C LYS A 141 -3.18 -16.15 9.25
N ARG A 142 -3.91 -16.06 8.12
CA ARG A 142 -3.54 -16.77 6.90
C ARG A 142 -2.22 -16.26 6.33
N THR A 143 -2.06 -14.94 6.27
CA THR A 143 -0.86 -14.30 5.76
C THR A 143 0.36 -14.54 6.65
N GLU A 144 0.20 -14.56 7.97
CA GLU A 144 1.26 -14.94 8.92
C GLU A 144 1.76 -16.36 8.63
N TYR A 145 0.84 -17.31 8.49
CA TYR A 145 1.17 -18.70 8.16
C TYR A 145 1.93 -18.83 6.84
N LEU A 146 1.43 -18.16 5.78
CA LEU A 146 2.06 -18.17 4.46
C LEU A 146 3.47 -17.58 4.52
N HIS A 147 3.62 -16.46 5.21
CA HIS A 147 4.91 -15.79 5.38
C HIS A 147 5.93 -16.69 6.10
N ALA A 148 5.55 -17.33 7.20
CA ALA A 148 6.41 -18.26 7.93
C ALA A 148 6.83 -19.47 7.08
N LYS A 149 5.91 -20.01 6.27
CA LYS A 149 6.18 -21.11 5.34
C LYS A 149 7.21 -20.71 4.27
N LEU A 150 7.06 -19.52 3.69
CA LEU A 150 7.94 -19.01 2.64
C LEU A 150 9.32 -18.63 3.20
N GLN A 151 9.39 -18.04 4.40
CA GLN A 151 10.64 -17.83 5.12
C GLN A 151 11.42 -19.11 5.34
N LYS A 152 10.74 -20.18 5.80
CA LYS A 152 11.38 -21.48 6.00
C LYS A 152 11.95 -22.03 4.69
N LYS A 153 11.19 -21.93 3.59
CA LYS A 153 11.63 -22.35 2.25
C LYS A 153 12.85 -21.54 1.77
N ALA A 154 12.86 -20.22 1.97
CA ALA A 154 13.97 -19.36 1.59
C ALA A 154 15.25 -19.69 2.38
N ARG A 155 15.14 -19.89 3.70
CA ARG A 155 16.27 -20.31 4.55
C ARG A 155 16.83 -21.67 4.15
N ALA A 156 15.97 -22.63 3.83
CA ALA A 156 16.39 -23.95 3.37
C ALA A 156 17.16 -23.89 2.04
N LYS A 157 16.72 -23.04 1.10
CA LYS A 157 17.46 -22.81 -0.16
C LYS A 157 18.85 -22.22 0.08
N LEU A 158 18.98 -21.26 1.00
CA LEU A 158 20.26 -20.63 1.33
C LEU A 158 21.24 -21.59 2.01
N ALA A 159 20.75 -22.54 2.80
CA ALA A 159 21.59 -23.53 3.48
C ALA A 159 22.06 -24.67 2.57
N ALA A 160 21.51 -24.78 1.35
CA ALA A 160 21.87 -25.79 0.35
C ALA A 160 22.92 -25.30 -0.66
N VAL A 161 23.42 -24.08 -0.48
CA VAL A 161 24.46 -23.41 -1.28
C VAL A 161 25.73 -23.32 -0.45
#